data_AF-A0A2A5DJ43-F1
#
_entry.id   AF-A0A2A5DJ43-F1
#
_cell.length_a   1.000
_cell.length_b   1.000
_cell.length_c   1.000
_cell.angle_alpha   90.00
_cell.angle_beta   90.00
_cell.angle_gamma   90.00
#
_symmetry.space_group_name_H-M   'P 1'
#
loop_
_entity.id
_entity.type
_entity.pdbx_description
1 polymer ?
#
loop_
_entity_poly.entity_id
_entity_poly.type
_entity_poly.pdbx_seq_one_letter_code
_entity_poly.pdbx_strand_id
1 'polypeptide(L)'
;MPSPKLSVQTTTLWEYPSQHYGDGEQGSKDYRGATPSYIIWNLLERYTKKNDLVVDPFCGSGTTLDVAADMKRKGLGYDLQPHHERVLRADARDLPLENNKADFVFMDPPYGDNLTYSGLPECIGEIPATDPRYFEAFEQVFAEVERILRPGRYMAIYVSDIWKSSAFVPIGSILSEMLAQRFLPVDHIAVVRGNKDLEKGNYHKSAEEEKFFLRGFNHLLIFKKPEAGEVRRARVEGKVRQRKESREMGDPKREDGRGPRRGGGGGRSGGGGQRRGGGGGPWNSGR
;
A
#
# COMPACT_ATOMS: atom_id res chain seq x y z
N MET A 1 15.35 31.22 -10.76
CA MET A 1 16.66 30.53 -10.74
C MET A 1 16.54 29.34 -11.67
N PRO A 2 17.57 28.99 -12.47
CA PRO A 2 17.53 27.79 -13.29
C PRO A 2 17.33 26.56 -12.40
N SER A 3 16.56 25.58 -12.88
CA SER A 3 16.35 24.33 -12.16
C SER A 3 17.70 23.65 -11.90
N PRO A 4 17.94 23.13 -10.68
CA PRO A 4 19.21 22.51 -10.35
C PRO A 4 19.46 21.28 -11.22
N LYS A 5 20.74 21.04 -11.53
CA LYS A 5 21.15 19.90 -12.35
C LYS A 5 20.72 18.60 -11.66
N LEU A 6 20.09 17.72 -12.44
CA LEU A 6 19.71 16.39 -11.98
C LEU A 6 20.94 15.59 -11.55
N SER A 7 20.89 15.07 -10.33
CA SER A 7 21.88 14.15 -9.76
C SER A 7 21.17 13.01 -9.05
N VAL A 8 21.68 11.79 -9.28
CA VAL A 8 21.12 10.59 -8.67
C VAL A 8 21.37 10.65 -7.15
N GLN A 9 20.30 10.63 -6.35
CA GLN A 9 20.42 10.69 -4.89
C GLN A 9 20.71 9.32 -4.33
N THR A 10 21.82 9.15 -3.59
CA THR A 10 22.40 7.85 -3.23
C THR A 10 22.15 7.40 -1.78
N THR A 11 21.45 8.18 -0.98
CA THR A 11 21.10 7.87 0.42
C THR A 11 19.64 7.42 0.54
N THR A 12 19.23 7.00 1.73
CA THR A 12 17.82 6.71 2.07
C THR A 12 17.03 7.95 2.53
N LEU A 13 17.63 9.15 2.44
CA LEU A 13 16.98 10.43 2.68
C LEU A 13 17.00 11.23 1.38
N TRP A 14 15.85 11.35 0.73
CA TRP A 14 15.74 12.06 -0.55
C TRP A 14 15.09 13.43 -0.35
N GLU A 15 15.62 14.41 -1.07
CA GLU A 15 15.12 15.77 -1.13
C GLU A 15 14.83 16.14 -2.58
N TYR A 16 13.89 17.05 -2.80
CA TYR A 16 13.62 17.58 -4.12
C TYR A 16 13.51 19.11 -4.03
N PRO A 17 14.19 19.85 -4.90
CA PRO A 17 14.24 21.31 -4.83
C PRO A 17 12.97 21.98 -5.36
N SER A 18 12.20 21.27 -6.20
CA SER A 18 10.97 21.74 -6.81
C SER A 18 10.12 20.57 -7.28
N GLN A 19 8.85 20.84 -7.60
CA GLN A 19 7.93 19.85 -8.15
C GLN A 19 8.35 19.34 -9.53
N HIS A 20 8.95 20.22 -10.33
CA HIS A 20 9.37 19.96 -11.71
C HIS A 20 10.87 20.17 -11.85
N TYR A 21 11.52 19.40 -12.72
CA TYR A 21 12.92 19.59 -13.10
C TYR A 21 13.03 20.13 -14.52
N GLY A 22 14.19 20.72 -14.83
CA GLY A 22 14.43 21.33 -16.14
C GLY A 22 13.55 22.55 -16.35
N ASP A 23 13.28 22.88 -17.62
CA ASP A 23 12.52 24.07 -18.02
C ASP A 23 11.05 23.78 -18.33
N GLY A 24 10.64 22.50 -18.30
CA GLY A 24 9.28 22.04 -18.58
C GLY A 24 8.44 21.77 -17.34
N GLU A 25 7.16 21.50 -17.56
CA GLU A 25 6.23 21.03 -16.53
C GLU A 25 6.05 19.51 -16.67
N GLN A 26 6.07 18.78 -15.56
CA GLN A 26 5.73 17.35 -15.51
C GLN A 26 4.51 17.16 -14.61
N GLY A 27 3.42 16.66 -15.17
CA GLY A 27 2.09 16.70 -14.58
C GLY A 27 1.47 18.09 -14.64
N SER A 28 0.48 18.34 -13.79
CA SER A 28 -0.10 19.67 -13.61
C SER A 28 0.25 20.20 -12.23
N LYS A 29 0.80 21.41 -12.16
CA LYS A 29 1.05 22.12 -10.89
C LYS A 29 -0.22 22.40 -10.08
N ASP A 30 -1.38 22.43 -10.73
CA ASP A 30 -2.68 22.72 -10.11
C ASP A 30 -3.34 21.44 -9.57
N TYR A 31 -2.77 20.26 -9.88
CA TYR A 31 -3.24 18.99 -9.36
C TYR A 31 -2.77 18.76 -7.92
N ARG A 32 -3.72 18.68 -6.99
CA ARG A 32 -3.42 18.42 -5.59
C ARG A 32 -2.92 16.99 -5.42
N GLY A 33 -1.81 16.84 -4.70
CA GLY A 33 -1.20 15.54 -4.48
C GLY A 33 -0.31 15.07 -5.63
N ALA A 34 0.09 15.96 -6.55
CA ALA A 34 1.07 15.60 -7.58
C ALA A 34 2.40 15.14 -6.96
N THR A 35 2.93 14.01 -7.44
CA THR A 35 4.26 13.53 -7.06
C THR A 35 5.37 14.45 -7.61
N PRO A 36 6.40 14.81 -6.83
CA PRO A 36 7.54 15.56 -7.34
C PRO A 36 8.31 14.76 -8.41
N SER A 37 8.56 15.36 -9.57
CA SER A 37 9.12 14.66 -10.73
C SER A 37 10.55 14.15 -10.50
N TYR A 38 11.32 14.79 -9.61
CA TYR A 38 12.66 14.33 -9.18
C TYR A 38 12.63 12.92 -8.58
N ILE A 39 11.56 12.55 -7.87
CA ILE A 39 11.44 11.24 -7.22
C ILE A 39 11.27 10.15 -8.27
N ILE A 40 10.36 10.37 -9.22
CA ILE A 40 10.11 9.45 -10.33
C ILE A 40 11.36 9.36 -11.21
N TRP A 41 12.01 10.49 -11.52
CA TRP A 41 13.25 10.51 -12.31
C TRP A 41 14.34 9.65 -11.66
N ASN A 42 14.56 9.80 -10.36
CA ASN A 42 15.60 9.06 -9.65
C ASN A 42 15.30 7.55 -9.64
N LEU A 43 14.03 7.14 -9.50
CA LEU A 43 13.61 5.75 -9.62
C LEU A 43 13.85 5.19 -11.02
N LEU A 44 13.39 5.91 -12.05
CA LEU A 44 13.51 5.45 -13.44
C LEU A 44 14.97 5.38 -13.89
N GLU A 45 15.83 6.29 -13.42
CA GLU A 45 17.26 6.25 -13.73
C GLU A 45 17.92 5.01 -13.12
N ARG A 46 17.46 4.59 -11.92
CA ARG A 46 18.01 3.44 -11.19
C ARG A 46 17.54 2.10 -11.74
N TYR A 47 16.25 1.98 -12.05
CA TYR A 47 15.59 0.69 -12.22
C TYR A 47 15.07 0.42 -13.63
N THR A 48 15.25 1.35 -14.58
CA THR A 48 14.77 1.20 -15.96
C THR A 48 15.81 1.57 -17.00
N LYS A 49 15.59 1.09 -18.23
CA LYS A 49 16.37 1.44 -19.42
C LYS A 49 15.47 2.16 -20.43
N LYS A 50 16.08 2.77 -21.45
CA LYS A 50 15.31 3.31 -22.60
C LYS A 50 14.40 2.23 -23.18
N ASN A 51 13.20 2.63 -23.58
CA ASN A 51 12.11 1.78 -24.08
C ASN A 51 11.46 0.81 -23.09
N ASP A 52 11.93 0.72 -21.83
CA ASP A 52 11.20 0.00 -20.78
C ASP A 52 9.81 0.63 -20.58
N LEU A 53 8.82 -0.20 -20.26
CA LEU A 53 7.45 0.24 -19.97
C LEU A 53 7.27 0.56 -18.48
N VAL A 54 6.97 1.83 -18.19
CA VAL A 54 6.59 2.36 -16.88
C VAL A 54 5.08 2.42 -16.80
N VAL A 55 4.50 1.81 -15.76
CA VAL A 55 3.06 1.82 -15.50
C VAL A 55 2.76 2.55 -14.20
N ASP A 56 1.71 3.36 -14.20
CA ASP A 56 1.19 4.04 -13.02
C ASP A 56 -0.32 3.85 -12.89
N PRO A 57 -0.81 3.13 -11.88
CA PRO A 57 -2.25 2.88 -11.68
C PRO A 57 -2.98 4.01 -10.93
N PHE A 58 -2.27 5.06 -10.49
CA PHE A 58 -2.81 6.23 -9.79
C PHE A 58 -2.26 7.52 -10.43
N CYS A 59 -2.34 7.58 -11.76
CA CYS A 59 -1.51 8.48 -12.54
C CYS A 59 -1.91 9.97 -12.41
N GLY A 60 -3.13 10.27 -11.94
CA GLY A 60 -3.59 11.62 -11.68
C GLY A 60 -3.36 12.57 -12.87
N SER A 61 -2.54 13.61 -12.65
CA SER A 61 -2.17 14.58 -13.68
C SER A 61 -1.07 14.14 -14.65
N GLY A 62 -0.55 12.92 -14.56
CA GLY A 62 0.36 12.36 -15.55
C GLY A 62 1.86 12.58 -15.33
N THR A 63 2.31 12.99 -14.13
CA THR A 63 3.75 13.24 -13.86
C THR A 63 4.62 12.05 -14.27
N THR A 64 4.19 10.82 -13.96
CA THR A 64 4.92 9.61 -14.35
C THR A 64 5.09 9.47 -15.86
N LEU A 65 4.08 9.88 -16.64
CA LEU A 65 4.11 9.80 -18.10
C LEU A 65 5.01 10.85 -18.73
N ASP A 66 5.07 12.04 -18.16
CA ASP A 66 5.98 13.11 -18.59
C ASP A 66 7.43 12.72 -18.29
N VAL A 67 7.72 12.27 -17.06
CA VAL A 67 9.07 11.84 -16.68
C VAL A 67 9.52 10.62 -17.49
N ALA A 68 8.63 9.65 -17.74
CA ALA A 68 8.95 8.52 -18.60
C ALA A 68 9.30 8.99 -20.03
N ALA A 69 8.55 9.94 -20.59
CA ALA A 69 8.80 10.49 -21.93
C ALA A 69 10.14 11.24 -21.99
N ASP A 70 10.42 12.13 -21.04
CA ASP A 70 11.70 12.86 -20.91
C ASP A 70 12.89 11.88 -20.92
N MET A 71 12.71 10.77 -20.22
CA MET A 71 13.73 9.74 -20.06
C MET A 71 13.73 8.71 -21.20
N LYS A 72 12.92 8.86 -22.25
CA LYS A 72 12.82 7.92 -23.39
C LYS A 72 12.39 6.50 -22.97
N ARG A 73 11.50 6.42 -21.99
CA ARG A 73 10.76 5.22 -21.58
C ARG A 73 9.35 5.29 -22.16
N LYS A 74 8.64 4.16 -22.21
CA LYS A 74 7.22 4.14 -22.54
C LYS A 74 6.43 4.32 -21.26
N GLY A 75 5.37 5.14 -21.28
CA GLY A 75 4.47 5.33 -20.13
C GLY A 75 3.07 4.82 -20.45
N LEU A 76 2.46 4.11 -19.49
CA LEU A 76 1.02 3.85 -19.44
C LEU A 76 0.48 4.28 -18.09
N GLY A 77 -0.46 5.21 -18.08
CA GLY A 77 -1.04 5.77 -16.87
C GLY A 77 -2.52 5.46 -16.81
N TYR A 78 -2.99 5.05 -15.64
CA TYR A 78 -4.38 4.79 -15.36
C TYR A 78 -4.84 5.62 -14.16
N ASP A 79 -6.10 6.05 -14.18
CA ASP A 79 -6.74 6.68 -13.04
C ASP A 79 -8.26 6.47 -13.11
N LEU A 80 -8.97 6.48 -11.98
CA LEU A 80 -10.44 6.44 -11.97
C LEU A 80 -11.04 7.74 -12.53
N GLN A 81 -10.33 8.85 -12.36
CA GLN A 81 -10.67 10.16 -12.90
C GLN A 81 -9.45 10.77 -13.60
N PRO A 82 -9.25 10.51 -14.90
CA PRO A 82 -8.13 11.07 -15.63
C PRO A 82 -8.12 12.61 -15.65
N HIS A 83 -7.00 13.22 -15.26
CA HIS A 83 -6.77 14.67 -15.33
C HIS A 83 -5.74 15.07 -16.39
N HIS A 84 -5.33 14.12 -17.23
CA HIS A 84 -4.33 14.30 -18.26
C HIS A 84 -4.70 13.46 -19.50
N GLU A 85 -4.52 14.00 -20.71
CA GLU A 85 -4.99 13.39 -21.97
C GLU A 85 -4.42 11.98 -22.26
N ARG A 86 -3.19 11.72 -21.78
CA ARG A 86 -2.51 10.41 -21.92
C ARG A 86 -2.88 9.40 -20.82
N VAL A 87 -3.69 9.79 -19.83
CA VAL A 87 -4.12 8.91 -18.75
C VAL A 87 -5.43 8.22 -19.14
N LEU A 88 -5.45 6.89 -19.04
CA LEU A 88 -6.60 6.07 -19.38
C LEU A 88 -7.48 5.86 -18.15
N ARG A 89 -8.80 5.82 -18.33
CA ARG A 89 -9.69 5.51 -17.22
C ARG A 89 -9.64 4.02 -16.88
N ALA A 90 -9.22 3.65 -15.68
CA ALA A 90 -9.30 2.29 -15.15
C ALA A 90 -9.21 2.28 -13.62
N ASP A 91 -9.66 1.18 -13.01
CA ASP A 91 -9.47 0.92 -11.59
C ASP A 91 -8.09 0.29 -11.35
N ALA A 92 -7.35 0.77 -10.35
CA ALA A 92 -6.04 0.21 -9.99
C ALA A 92 -6.08 -1.28 -9.61
N ARG A 93 -7.27 -1.82 -9.30
CA ARG A 93 -7.51 -3.22 -8.97
C ARG A 93 -7.73 -4.11 -10.20
N ASP A 94 -8.00 -3.54 -11.37
CA ASP A 94 -8.26 -4.26 -12.62
C ASP A 94 -7.81 -3.42 -13.83
N LEU A 95 -6.52 -3.56 -14.18
CA LEU A 95 -5.89 -2.82 -15.24
C LEU A 95 -6.06 -3.55 -16.58
N PRO A 96 -6.43 -2.83 -17.67
CA PRO A 96 -6.54 -3.40 -19.01
C PRO A 96 -5.14 -3.59 -19.64
N LEU A 97 -4.32 -4.42 -19.01
CA LEU A 97 -2.92 -4.68 -19.35
C LEU A 97 -2.62 -6.18 -19.21
N GLU A 98 -1.81 -6.73 -20.11
CA GLU A 98 -1.50 -8.16 -20.07
C GLU A 98 -0.56 -8.53 -18.91
N ASN A 99 -0.54 -9.81 -18.53
CA ASN A 99 0.37 -10.31 -17.49
C ASN A 99 1.84 -10.07 -17.88
N ASN A 100 2.68 -9.72 -16.89
CA ASN A 100 4.13 -9.54 -17.08
C ASN A 100 4.47 -8.58 -18.24
N LYS A 101 3.71 -7.50 -18.39
CA LYS A 101 3.91 -6.51 -19.44
C LYS A 101 4.81 -5.35 -18.98
N ALA A 102 4.68 -4.92 -17.73
CA ALA A 102 5.38 -3.75 -17.19
C ALA A 102 6.84 -4.07 -16.84
N ASP A 103 7.74 -3.12 -17.10
CA ASP A 103 9.16 -3.16 -16.70
C ASP A 103 9.42 -2.36 -15.41
N PHE A 104 8.53 -1.45 -15.05
CA PHE A 104 8.49 -0.75 -13.76
C PHE A 104 7.07 -0.33 -13.42
N VAL A 105 6.70 -0.37 -12.14
CA VAL A 105 5.41 0.18 -11.66
C VAL A 105 5.69 1.27 -10.62
N PHE A 106 5.22 2.49 -10.86
CA PHE A 106 5.20 3.55 -9.87
C PHE A 106 3.78 3.73 -9.35
N MET A 107 3.61 4.08 -8.07
CA MET A 107 2.30 4.31 -7.47
C MET A 107 2.39 5.46 -6.47
N ASP A 108 1.52 6.46 -6.61
CA ASP A 108 1.26 7.49 -5.59
C ASP A 108 -0.26 7.50 -5.30
N PRO A 109 -0.75 6.52 -4.53
CA PRO A 109 -2.18 6.32 -4.33
C PRO A 109 -2.78 7.34 -3.35
N PRO A 110 -4.12 7.40 -3.23
CA PRO A 110 -4.76 8.22 -2.19
C PRO A 110 -4.38 7.78 -0.77
N TYR A 111 -4.29 8.71 0.19
CA TYR A 111 -3.91 8.43 1.59
C TYR A 111 -5.15 8.42 2.50
N GLY A 112 -6.03 7.46 2.23
CA GLY A 112 -7.40 7.46 2.73
C GLY A 112 -8.18 8.65 2.16
N ASP A 113 -9.08 9.21 2.97
CA ASP A 113 -9.96 10.34 2.68
C ASP A 113 -9.37 11.67 3.18
N ASN A 114 -8.06 11.86 2.98
CA ASN A 114 -7.35 13.10 3.33
C ASN A 114 -7.61 14.24 2.32
N LEU A 115 -8.09 13.91 1.12
CA LEU A 115 -8.52 14.83 0.08
C LEU A 115 -9.85 14.35 -0.51
N THR A 116 -10.55 15.21 -1.23
CA THR A 116 -11.59 14.78 -2.16
C THR A 116 -10.90 14.36 -3.45
N TYR A 117 -10.98 13.08 -3.79
CA TYR A 117 -10.36 12.52 -4.98
C TYR A 117 -11.34 12.56 -6.14
N SER A 118 -12.21 11.56 -6.27
CA SER A 118 -13.18 11.50 -7.37
C SER A 118 -14.65 11.53 -6.96
N GLY A 119 -14.95 11.30 -5.68
CA GLY A 119 -16.33 11.14 -5.21
C GLY A 119 -17.04 9.90 -5.75
N LEU A 120 -16.32 9.00 -6.43
CA LEU A 120 -16.87 7.74 -6.95
C LEU A 120 -16.87 6.66 -5.85
N PRO A 121 -17.92 5.82 -5.75
CA PRO A 121 -17.99 4.75 -4.74
C PRO A 121 -16.83 3.75 -4.80
N GLU A 122 -16.27 3.52 -5.99
CA GLU A 122 -15.12 2.65 -6.21
C GLU A 122 -13.78 3.27 -5.81
N CYS A 123 -13.71 4.57 -5.54
CA CYS A 123 -12.46 5.25 -5.25
C CYS A 123 -11.92 4.89 -3.87
N ILE A 124 -10.70 4.33 -3.84
CA ILE A 124 -9.99 3.98 -2.60
C ILE A 124 -9.81 5.22 -1.71
N GLY A 125 -9.66 6.40 -2.31
CA GLY A 125 -9.54 7.68 -1.59
C GLY A 125 -10.81 8.15 -0.91
N GLU A 126 -11.95 7.49 -1.11
CA GLU A 126 -13.20 7.76 -0.37
C GLU A 126 -13.37 6.82 0.84
N ILE A 127 -12.42 5.90 1.06
CA ILE A 127 -12.39 5.01 2.21
C ILE A 127 -11.44 5.60 3.26
N PRO A 128 -11.90 5.88 4.50
CA PRO A 128 -11.00 6.31 5.56
C PRO A 128 -9.90 5.29 5.82
N ALA A 129 -8.65 5.71 5.97
CA ALA A 129 -7.54 4.75 6.23
C ALA A 129 -7.64 4.04 7.59
N THR A 130 -8.53 4.51 8.48
CA THR A 130 -8.89 3.81 9.73
C THR A 130 -9.86 2.64 9.50
N ASP A 131 -10.49 2.57 8.33
CA ASP A 131 -11.39 1.48 7.94
C ASP A 131 -10.56 0.34 7.29
N PRO A 132 -10.68 -0.91 7.78
CA PRO A 132 -9.97 -2.06 7.20
C PRO A 132 -10.14 -2.22 5.68
N ARG A 133 -11.30 -1.80 5.13
CA ARG A 133 -11.59 -1.86 3.69
C ARG A 133 -10.58 -1.10 2.83
N TYR A 134 -9.92 -0.08 3.40
CA TYR A 134 -8.85 0.65 2.73
C TYR A 134 -7.68 -0.29 2.40
N PHE A 135 -7.19 -1.05 3.38
CA PHE A 135 -6.09 -1.98 3.19
C PHE A 135 -6.51 -3.23 2.41
N GLU A 136 -7.77 -3.68 2.54
CA GLU A 136 -8.32 -4.74 1.69
C GLU A 136 -8.35 -4.35 0.20
N ALA A 137 -8.56 -3.06 -0.11
CA ALA A 137 -8.46 -2.56 -1.48
C ALA A 137 -7.00 -2.58 -1.97
N PHE A 138 -6.04 -2.18 -1.13
CA PHE A 138 -4.62 -2.27 -1.48
C PHE A 138 -4.13 -3.70 -1.71
N GLU A 139 -4.67 -4.68 -1.00
CA GLU A 139 -4.34 -6.09 -1.24
C GLU A 139 -4.69 -6.51 -2.67
N GLN A 140 -5.83 -6.02 -3.20
CA GLN A 140 -6.24 -6.26 -4.59
C GLN A 140 -5.34 -5.51 -5.57
N VAL A 141 -5.01 -4.26 -5.27
CA VAL A 141 -4.06 -3.47 -6.08
C VAL A 141 -2.69 -4.15 -6.14
N PHE A 142 -2.17 -4.67 -5.04
CA PHE A 142 -0.87 -5.35 -5.02
C PHE A 142 -0.90 -6.69 -5.76
N ALA A 143 -2.01 -7.42 -5.72
CA ALA A 143 -2.20 -8.59 -6.57
C ALA A 143 -2.20 -8.23 -8.05
N GLU A 144 -2.79 -7.08 -8.40
CA GLU A 144 -2.85 -6.59 -9.77
C GLU A 144 -1.47 -6.10 -10.27
N VAL A 145 -0.74 -5.37 -9.44
CA VAL A 145 0.66 -4.99 -9.71
C VAL A 145 1.54 -6.23 -9.87
N GLU A 146 1.36 -7.24 -9.02
CA GLU A 146 2.05 -8.53 -9.15
C GLU A 146 1.72 -9.18 -10.49
N ARG A 147 0.46 -9.14 -10.95
CA ARG A 147 0.05 -9.72 -12.24
C ARG A 147 0.75 -9.04 -13.42
N ILE A 148 0.78 -7.71 -13.46
CA ILE A 148 1.28 -6.95 -14.62
C ILE A 148 2.80 -6.77 -14.65
N LEU A 149 3.48 -6.77 -13.50
CA LEU A 149 4.92 -6.55 -13.42
C LEU A 149 5.70 -7.78 -13.87
N ARG A 150 6.73 -7.60 -14.70
CA ARG A 150 7.61 -8.72 -15.10
C ARG A 150 8.39 -9.28 -13.89
N PRO A 151 8.62 -10.60 -13.82
CA PRO A 151 9.56 -11.16 -12.84
C PRO A 151 10.92 -10.47 -12.94
N GLY A 152 11.57 -10.26 -11.80
CA GLY A 152 12.86 -9.58 -11.75
C GLY A 152 12.82 -8.06 -11.84
N ARG A 153 11.64 -7.47 -12.09
CA ARG A 153 11.48 -6.00 -12.21
C ARG A 153 11.00 -5.36 -10.91
N TYR A 154 11.07 -4.03 -10.89
CA TYR A 154 10.92 -3.22 -9.69
C TYR A 154 9.60 -2.47 -9.69
N MET A 155 9.11 -2.18 -8.49
CA MET A 155 8.03 -1.24 -8.26
C MET A 155 8.38 -0.30 -7.12
N ALA A 156 7.74 0.86 -7.09
CA ALA A 156 7.81 1.76 -5.96
C ALA A 156 6.44 2.35 -5.63
N ILE A 157 6.16 2.50 -4.34
CA ILE A 157 4.95 3.15 -3.83
C ILE A 157 5.35 4.33 -2.94
N TYR A 158 4.73 5.48 -3.19
CA TYR A 158 4.95 6.73 -2.47
C TYR A 158 3.73 7.05 -1.62
N VAL A 159 3.88 7.06 -0.30
CA VAL A 159 2.76 7.23 0.64
C VAL A 159 3.15 8.06 1.86
N SER A 160 2.17 8.67 2.51
CA SER A 160 2.35 9.37 3.78
C SER A 160 1.56 8.69 4.88
N ASP A 161 2.11 8.63 6.09
CA ASP A 161 1.31 8.30 7.27
C ASP A 161 0.34 9.45 7.57
N ILE A 162 -0.83 9.10 8.10
CA ILE A 162 -1.87 10.08 8.42
C ILE A 162 -2.23 10.08 9.89
N TRP A 163 -2.70 11.23 10.35
CA TRP A 163 -3.40 11.37 11.63
C TRP A 163 -4.86 11.70 11.34
N LYS A 164 -5.79 10.85 11.79
CA LYS A 164 -7.21 11.06 11.54
C LYS A 164 -8.03 10.59 12.74
N SER A 165 -9.01 11.40 13.14
CA SER A 165 -9.90 11.10 14.28
C SER A 165 -9.15 10.73 15.57
N SER A 166 -8.09 11.48 15.88
CA SER A 166 -7.20 11.22 17.03
C SER A 166 -6.42 9.89 16.98
N ALA A 167 -6.41 9.20 15.84
CA ALA A 167 -5.66 7.98 15.61
C ALA A 167 -4.53 8.20 14.59
N PHE A 168 -3.36 7.66 14.90
CA PHE A 168 -2.27 7.54 13.96
C PHE A 168 -2.47 6.29 13.10
N VAL A 169 -2.42 6.44 11.78
CA VAL A 169 -2.45 5.32 10.84
C VAL A 169 -1.08 5.24 10.15
N PRO A 170 -0.25 4.24 10.49
CA PRO A 170 1.07 4.05 9.90
C PRO A 170 0.96 3.36 8.53
N ILE A 171 0.37 4.05 7.56
CA ILE A 171 0.13 3.54 6.20
C ILE A 171 1.42 2.98 5.60
N GLY A 172 2.54 3.70 5.73
CA GLY A 172 3.82 3.27 5.16
C GLY A 172 4.27 1.91 5.71
N SER A 173 4.17 1.70 7.03
CA SER A 173 4.54 0.43 7.66
C SER A 173 3.60 -0.71 7.29
N ILE A 174 2.29 -0.46 7.26
CA ILE A 174 1.29 -1.49 6.94
C ILE A 174 1.44 -1.95 5.48
N LEU A 175 1.55 -1.01 4.54
CA LEU A 175 1.73 -1.35 3.12
C LEU A 175 3.07 -2.04 2.85
N SER A 176 4.13 -1.68 3.58
CA SER A 176 5.43 -2.37 3.49
C SER A 176 5.32 -3.85 3.86
N GLU A 177 4.63 -4.16 4.96
CA GLU A 177 4.40 -5.55 5.39
C GLU A 177 3.58 -6.32 4.36
N MET A 178 2.49 -5.72 3.84
CA MET A 178 1.65 -6.35 2.81
C MET A 178 2.45 -6.64 1.53
N LEU A 179 3.25 -5.68 1.06
CA LEU A 179 4.10 -5.84 -0.12
C LEU A 179 5.17 -6.91 0.10
N ALA A 180 5.75 -7.00 1.30
CA ALA A 180 6.76 -8.02 1.64
C ALA A 180 6.23 -9.46 1.56
N GLN A 181 4.92 -9.67 1.60
CA GLN A 181 4.30 -10.99 1.39
C GLN A 181 4.31 -11.44 -0.08
N ARG A 182 4.48 -10.50 -1.02
CA ARG A 182 4.38 -10.71 -2.48
C ARG A 182 5.68 -10.39 -3.23
N PHE A 183 6.44 -9.42 -2.74
CA PHE A 183 7.64 -8.88 -3.36
C PHE A 183 8.84 -8.94 -2.41
N LEU A 184 10.05 -8.85 -2.96
CA LEU A 184 11.29 -8.73 -2.20
C LEU A 184 11.52 -7.24 -1.85
N PRO A 185 11.64 -6.86 -0.57
CA PRO A 185 12.03 -5.51 -0.19
C PRO A 185 13.39 -5.15 -0.77
N VAL A 186 13.50 -3.97 -1.36
CA VAL A 186 14.77 -3.43 -1.88
C VAL A 186 15.27 -2.34 -0.95
N ASP A 187 14.42 -1.34 -0.66
CA ASP A 187 14.76 -0.26 0.27
C ASP A 187 13.52 0.50 0.74
N HIS A 188 13.69 1.29 1.81
CA HIS A 188 12.71 2.26 2.30
C HIS A 188 13.37 3.62 2.40
N ILE A 189 12.93 4.52 1.54
CA ILE A 189 13.46 5.88 1.44
C ILE A 189 12.52 6.85 2.15
N ALA A 190 13.06 7.71 3.01
CA ALA A 190 12.37 8.87 3.55
C ALA A 190 12.54 10.03 2.57
N VAL A 191 11.43 10.49 1.99
CA VAL A 191 11.43 11.67 1.11
C VAL A 191 10.98 12.87 1.91
N VAL A 192 11.87 13.85 2.09
CA VAL A 192 11.58 15.06 2.86
C VAL A 192 10.43 15.83 2.21
N ARG A 193 9.44 16.20 3.00
CA ARG A 193 8.30 17.00 2.52
C ARG A 193 8.70 18.47 2.46
N GLY A 194 8.65 19.06 1.27
CA GLY A 194 8.81 20.50 1.07
C GLY A 194 7.57 21.33 1.47
N ASN A 195 6.86 20.96 2.53
CA ASN A 195 5.65 21.68 2.96
C ASN A 195 6.01 22.89 3.83
N LYS A 196 5.66 24.10 3.37
CA LYS A 196 5.83 25.36 4.12
C LYS A 196 5.17 25.36 5.50
N ASP A 197 4.15 24.53 5.72
CA ASP A 197 3.55 24.36 7.04
C ASP A 197 4.54 23.85 8.09
N LEU A 198 5.57 23.11 7.68
CA LEU A 198 6.64 22.65 8.57
C LEU A 198 7.56 23.79 9.03
N GLU A 199 7.48 24.97 8.40
CA GLU A 199 8.25 26.17 8.78
C GLU A 199 7.45 27.08 9.73
N LYS A 200 6.15 26.80 9.94
CA LYS A 200 5.27 27.66 10.73
C LYS A 200 5.40 27.41 12.23
N GLY A 201 5.94 28.38 12.96
CA GLY A 201 6.18 28.26 14.41
C GLY A 201 4.95 27.94 15.26
N ASN A 202 3.75 28.39 14.86
CA ASN A 202 2.51 28.04 15.56
C ASN A 202 2.16 26.55 15.46
N TYR A 203 2.55 25.88 14.38
CA TYR A 203 2.31 24.44 14.22
C TYR A 203 3.26 23.62 15.09
N HIS A 204 4.51 24.07 15.24
CA HIS A 204 5.46 23.49 16.20
C HIS A 204 4.98 23.66 17.64
N LYS A 205 4.50 24.87 17.99
CA LYS A 205 3.90 25.12 19.30
C LYS A 205 2.73 24.16 19.58
N SER A 206 1.79 24.00 18.65
CA SER A 206 0.70 23.03 18.80
C SER A 206 1.21 21.59 18.93
N ALA A 207 2.22 21.20 18.15
CA ALA A 207 2.82 19.87 18.25
C ALA A 207 3.43 19.61 19.64
N GLU A 208 4.11 20.60 20.22
CA GLU A 208 4.65 20.53 21.58
C GLU A 208 3.55 20.46 22.65
N GLU A 209 2.53 21.33 22.56
CA GLU A 209 1.43 21.42 23.54
C GLU A 209 0.51 20.19 23.50
N GLU A 210 0.18 19.71 22.31
CA GLU A 210 -0.75 18.60 22.08
C GLU A 210 -0.05 17.24 21.89
N LYS A 211 1.29 17.21 21.98
CA LYS A 211 2.12 15.99 21.97
C LYS A 211 1.95 15.12 20.72
N PHE A 212 1.85 15.75 19.56
CA PHE A 212 1.95 15.09 18.25
C PHE A 212 3.21 15.55 17.53
N PHE A 213 3.50 14.97 16.36
CA PHE A 213 4.62 15.45 15.53
C PHE A 213 4.14 15.87 14.14
N LEU A 214 4.76 16.89 13.60
CA LEU A 214 4.57 17.29 12.21
C LEU A 214 5.18 16.24 11.28
N ARG A 215 4.45 15.83 10.23
CA ARG A 215 4.94 14.81 9.30
C ARG A 215 6.01 15.42 8.39
N GLY A 216 7.27 15.11 8.67
CA GLY A 216 8.42 15.65 7.95
C GLY A 216 8.78 14.93 6.65
N PHE A 217 8.26 13.73 6.42
CA PHE A 217 8.60 12.93 5.25
C PHE A 217 7.43 12.09 4.74
N ASN A 218 7.54 11.64 3.49
CA ASN A 218 6.75 10.59 2.88
C ASN A 218 7.61 9.33 2.72
N HIS A 219 6.99 8.17 2.77
CA HIS A 219 7.61 6.88 2.55
C HIS A 219 7.65 6.61 1.05
N LEU A 220 8.84 6.35 0.53
CA LEU A 220 9.00 5.74 -0.78
C LEU A 220 9.54 4.32 -0.56
N LEU A 221 8.66 3.33 -0.75
CA LEU A 221 8.99 1.93 -0.56
C LEU A 221 9.32 1.29 -1.91
N ILE A 222 10.44 0.61 -1.99
CA ILE A 222 10.95 0.01 -3.24
C ILE A 222 10.98 -1.49 -3.08
N PHE A 223 10.39 -2.20 -4.03
CA PHE A 223 10.29 -3.65 -4.03
C PHE A 223 10.66 -4.23 -5.39
N LYS A 224 11.07 -5.50 -5.39
CA LYS A 224 11.38 -6.28 -6.59
C LYS A 224 10.46 -7.49 -6.66
N LYS A 225 9.84 -7.73 -7.82
CA LYS A 225 9.12 -8.99 -8.06
C LYS A 225 10.13 -10.14 -8.12
N PRO A 226 9.97 -11.21 -7.32
CA PRO A 226 10.87 -12.35 -7.36
C PRO A 226 10.92 -12.96 -8.77
N GLU A 227 12.04 -13.58 -9.11
CA GLU A 227 12.14 -14.38 -10.32
C GLU A 227 11.17 -15.58 -10.24
N ALA A 228 10.66 -16.05 -11.38
CA ALA A 228 9.72 -17.18 -11.42
C ALA A 228 10.27 -18.45 -10.73
N GLY A 229 11.60 -18.58 -10.62
CA GLY A 229 12.29 -19.67 -9.90
C GLY A 229 12.48 -19.44 -8.40
N GLU A 230 12.51 -18.20 -7.92
CA GLU A 230 12.69 -17.85 -6.50
C GLU A 230 11.42 -18.12 -5.69
N VAL A 231 10.25 -17.86 -6.29
CA VAL A 231 8.93 -18.15 -5.70
C VAL A 231 8.77 -19.64 -5.35
N ARG A 232 9.30 -20.55 -6.19
CA ARG A 232 9.25 -22.00 -5.93
C ARG A 232 10.07 -22.40 -4.69
N ARG A 233 11.22 -21.77 -4.45
CA ARG A 233 12.04 -22.06 -3.25
C ARG A 233 11.41 -21.51 -1.98
N ALA A 234 10.98 -20.25 -1.99
CA ALA A 234 10.35 -19.62 -0.83
C ALA A 234 9.04 -20.32 -0.40
N ARG A 235 8.20 -20.75 -1.36
CA ARG A 235 6.94 -21.45 -1.06
C ARG A 235 7.15 -22.89 -0.58
N VAL A 236 8.24 -23.55 -1.00
CA VAL A 236 8.64 -24.86 -0.48
C VAL A 236 9.20 -24.73 0.93
N GLU A 237 10.08 -23.76 1.17
CA GLU A 237 10.69 -23.49 2.47
C GLU A 237 9.66 -23.02 3.52
N GLY A 238 8.73 -22.14 3.14
CA GLY A 238 7.62 -21.71 4.00
C GLY A 238 6.67 -22.86 4.38
N LYS A 239 6.37 -23.77 3.45
CA LYS A 239 5.60 -24.99 3.74
C LYS A 239 6.35 -25.97 4.64
N VAL A 240 7.67 -26.08 4.50
CA VAL A 240 8.52 -26.91 5.37
C VAL A 240 8.57 -26.33 6.79
N ARG A 241 8.64 -25.00 6.92
CA ARG A 241 8.65 -24.28 8.20
C ARG A 241 7.32 -24.41 8.94
N GLN A 242 6.19 -24.18 8.27
CA GLN A 242 4.84 -24.45 8.84
C GLN A 242 4.63 -25.92 9.24
N ARG A 243 5.18 -26.89 8.48
CA ARG A 243 5.14 -28.32 8.84
C ARG A 243 6.02 -28.69 10.03
N LYS A 244 7.11 -27.97 10.27
CA LYS A 244 7.96 -28.15 11.46
C LYS A 244 7.28 -27.57 12.70
N GLU A 245 6.76 -26.35 12.62
CA GLU A 245 6.06 -25.69 13.72
C GLU A 245 4.80 -26.46 14.15
N SER A 246 4.03 -27.00 13.19
CA SER A 246 2.88 -27.87 13.49
C SER A 246 3.25 -29.25 14.04
N ARG A 247 4.46 -29.76 13.79
CA ARG A 247 4.99 -30.99 14.40
C ARG A 247 5.55 -30.74 15.81
N GLU A 248 6.11 -29.56 16.04
CA GLU A 248 6.65 -29.16 17.36
C GLU A 248 5.52 -28.76 18.34
N MET A 249 4.35 -28.33 17.84
CA MET A 249 3.18 -27.97 18.66
C MET A 249 2.18 -29.11 18.95
N GLY A 250 2.52 -30.38 18.70
CA GLY A 250 1.60 -31.51 18.94
C GLY A 250 2.21 -32.66 19.73
N ASP A 251 2.01 -32.69 21.05
CA ASP A 251 1.14 -33.68 21.75
C ASP A 251 1.04 -33.34 23.27
N PRO A 252 -0.09 -32.82 23.79
CA PRO A 252 -0.28 -32.73 25.23
C PRO A 252 -0.55 -34.13 25.78
N LYS A 253 0.45 -34.66 26.50
CA LYS A 253 0.41 -35.95 27.20
C LYS A 253 -0.97 -36.23 27.82
N ARG A 254 -1.58 -37.33 27.39
CA ARG A 254 -2.55 -38.08 28.21
C ARG A 254 -1.80 -38.66 29.40
N GLU A 255 -1.99 -38.09 30.58
CA GLU A 255 -1.60 -38.76 31.83
C GLU A 255 -2.73 -39.68 32.30
N ASP A 256 -2.42 -40.98 32.28
CA ASP A 256 -3.20 -42.07 32.85
C ASP A 256 -3.21 -41.96 34.39
N GLY A 257 -4.29 -41.41 34.94
CA GLY A 257 -4.63 -41.47 36.36
C GLY A 257 -5.64 -42.58 36.64
N ARG A 258 -5.18 -43.70 37.18
CA ARG A 258 -6.00 -44.85 37.62
C ARG A 258 -7.06 -44.44 38.64
N GLY A 259 -8.33 -44.78 38.38
CA GLY A 259 -9.43 -44.74 39.36
C GLY A 259 -10.11 -46.12 39.48
N PRO A 260 -10.51 -46.57 40.69
CA PRO A 260 -10.88 -47.97 40.91
C PRO A 260 -12.29 -48.31 40.43
N ARG A 261 -12.44 -49.56 39.96
CA ARG A 261 -13.71 -50.18 39.58
C ARG A 261 -14.65 -50.35 40.78
N ARG A 262 -15.92 -49.95 40.58
CA ARG A 262 -17.20 -50.43 41.16
C ARG A 262 -18.26 -49.57 40.46
N GLY A 263 -19.39 -50.00 39.92
CA GLY A 263 -20.15 -51.23 39.98
C GLY A 263 -21.64 -50.81 39.91
N GLY A 264 -22.41 -51.39 38.99
CA GLY A 264 -23.87 -51.55 39.13
C GLY A 264 -24.81 -50.53 38.47
N GLY A 265 -25.81 -51.08 37.77
CA GLY A 265 -27.16 -50.53 37.52
C GLY A 265 -27.23 -49.37 36.53
N GLY A 266 -27.94 -49.44 35.39
CA GLY A 266 -29.31 -49.90 35.23
C GLY A 266 -30.22 -48.67 35.08
N GLY A 267 -31.03 -48.58 34.02
CA GLY A 267 -32.16 -47.65 33.99
C GLY A 267 -32.37 -46.87 32.68
N ARG A 268 -33.54 -47.10 32.09
CA ARG A 268 -34.07 -46.51 30.85
C ARG A 268 -34.54 -45.05 31.00
N SER A 269 -34.77 -44.45 29.82
CA SER A 269 -35.92 -43.61 29.40
C SER A 269 -36.08 -42.17 29.89
N GLY A 270 -36.33 -41.28 28.92
CA GLY A 270 -37.62 -40.57 28.86
C GLY A 270 -37.61 -39.04 28.72
N GLY A 271 -38.29 -38.54 27.68
CA GLY A 271 -38.93 -37.20 27.59
C GLY A 271 -37.97 -36.02 27.37
N GLY A 272 -38.17 -35.11 26.40
CA GLY A 272 -39.41 -34.53 25.90
C GLY A 272 -39.55 -33.11 26.45
N GLY A 273 -39.50 -32.08 25.58
CA GLY A 273 -39.68 -30.70 26.03
C GLY A 273 -39.36 -29.63 24.98
N GLN A 274 -40.22 -29.48 23.98
CA GLN A 274 -40.40 -28.22 23.25
C GLN A 274 -40.90 -27.15 24.22
N ARG A 275 -40.37 -25.92 24.13
CA ARG A 275 -41.19 -24.69 24.22
C ARG A 275 -40.61 -23.58 23.33
N ARG A 276 -41.50 -23.06 22.49
CA ARG A 276 -41.40 -21.83 21.71
C ARG A 276 -41.80 -20.62 22.55
N GLY A 277 -41.41 -19.44 22.07
CA GLY A 277 -41.98 -18.13 22.39
C GLY A 277 -40.92 -17.18 22.94
N GLY A 278 -40.67 -15.99 22.42
CA GLY A 278 -41.42 -15.15 21.47
C GLY A 278 -41.27 -13.69 21.92
N GLY A 279 -41.15 -12.76 20.96
CA GLY A 279 -41.15 -11.30 21.17
C GLY A 279 -39.77 -10.73 21.57
N GLY A 280 -39.22 -9.68 20.97
CA GLY A 280 -39.82 -8.57 20.22
C GLY A 280 -39.47 -7.26 20.94
N GLY A 281 -38.76 -6.34 20.28
CA GLY A 281 -38.55 -4.97 20.77
C GLY A 281 -37.18 -4.35 20.45
N PRO A 282 -37.11 -3.29 19.61
CA PRO A 282 -35.87 -2.60 19.22
C PRO A 282 -35.70 -1.24 19.91
N TRP A 283 -34.50 -0.90 20.37
CA TRP A 283 -34.07 0.44 20.82
C TRP A 283 -32.54 0.50 20.74
N ASN A 284 -31.84 1.60 20.48
CA ASN A 284 -32.09 2.92 19.90
C ASN A 284 -30.69 3.54 19.71
N SER A 285 -30.59 4.43 18.73
CA SER A 285 -29.50 5.36 18.41
C SER A 285 -28.88 6.12 19.59
N GLY A 286 -27.65 6.63 19.42
CA GLY A 286 -27.18 7.76 20.21
C GLY A 286 -25.69 8.08 20.20
N ARG A 287 -25.32 8.95 19.25
CA ARG A 287 -24.18 9.91 19.23
C ARG A 287 -22.78 9.42 18.87
#